data_AF-A0A1C7NAT8-F1
#
_entry.id   AF-A0A1C7NAT8-F1
#
_cell.length_a   1.000
_cell.length_b   1.000
_cell.length_c   1.000
_cell.angle_alpha   90.00
_cell.angle_beta   90.00
_cell.angle_gamma   90.00
#
_symmetry.space_group_name_H-M   'P 1'
#
loop_
_entity.id
_entity.type
_entity.pdbx_description
1 polymer ?
#
loop_
_entity_poly.entity_id
_entity_poly.type
_entity_poly.pdbx_seq_one_letter_code
_entity_poly.pdbx_strand_id
1 'polypeptide(L)'
;MAHFIESCQKNNEVPTFEMYIKSNKKYITSNRNNSNTGEILAWFNMFCQSAAELGVAIKKGRYEAAWKSMTQAAEIKSHCTTMSFKEKVVCCRSYGTSNVCFGEWKIGDVDIIQSISEEREKAVSLAKNKDFMKESHYLLLSCLLAVPLSRSNFVLNVSEGVFKAIRKSSIKLPFVQFAADILHSFVDINQRYEKEREEDDEDDEDDDDDDDLDALIHKAKKKCKKTKNNDGMMLFKIAEKFMSRKLFKPSKTEGSFIDLHLLPFVEYIFLDDSPYTYTRIPLSSSASSCCDGEDTCKKLMPDFCILYEYNGNDVGLVAIEVKLPKAKISQVLSDKSKLALELKRMVDEQVQQGFRNPISFGLLVEGYECSVFCCFLDDCGVYVFAEQDTFSLLRNENDFGLLPKITLAFIKIRRGVDALVGQLNKKPKAEPSASLKAKVKPTVGLPVQKSFS
;
A
#
# COMPACT_ATOMS: atom_id res chain seq x y z
N MET A 1 -1.21 38.91 -10.08
CA MET A 1 -2.13 39.40 -9.02
C MET A 1 -2.85 40.68 -9.44
N ALA A 2 -2.13 41.67 -9.98
CA ALA A 2 -2.69 42.91 -10.53
C ALA A 2 -3.95 42.70 -11.39
N HIS A 3 -3.90 41.82 -12.41
CA HIS A 3 -5.05 41.53 -13.26
C HIS A 3 -6.32 41.06 -12.51
N PHE A 4 -6.17 40.30 -11.42
CA PHE A 4 -7.31 39.89 -10.59
C PHE A 4 -7.89 41.09 -9.83
N ILE A 5 -7.04 41.96 -9.29
CA ILE A 5 -7.44 43.16 -8.55
C ILE A 5 -8.18 44.14 -9.47
N GLU A 6 -7.65 44.38 -10.67
CA GLU A 6 -8.29 45.20 -11.71
C GLU A 6 -9.65 44.62 -12.12
N SER A 7 -9.76 43.29 -12.23
CA SER A 7 -11.03 42.62 -12.52
C SER A 7 -12.06 42.84 -11.41
N CYS A 8 -11.66 42.80 -10.14
CA CYS A 8 -12.56 43.13 -9.03
C CYS A 8 -13.03 44.58 -9.09
N GLN A 9 -12.14 45.53 -9.39
CA GLN A 9 -12.51 46.94 -9.54
C GLN A 9 -13.51 47.18 -10.68
N LYS A 10 -13.31 46.55 -11.84
CA LYS A 10 -14.26 46.61 -12.97
C LYS A 10 -15.66 46.13 -12.59
N ASN A 11 -15.74 45.20 -11.65
CA ASN A 11 -16.99 44.62 -11.16
C ASN A 11 -17.52 45.31 -9.88
N ASN A 12 -16.92 46.41 -9.42
CA ASN A 12 -17.22 47.07 -8.15
C ASN A 12 -17.16 46.13 -6.93
N GLU A 13 -16.27 45.14 -6.96
CA GLU A 13 -16.02 44.22 -5.86
C GLU A 13 -14.76 44.63 -5.07
N VAL A 14 -14.81 44.47 -3.74
CA VAL A 14 -13.62 44.68 -2.90
C VAL A 14 -12.76 43.41 -2.93
N PRO A 15 -11.52 43.46 -3.48
CA PRO A 15 -10.70 42.27 -3.61
C PRO A 15 -10.28 41.73 -2.23
N THR A 16 -10.33 40.40 -2.11
CA THR A 16 -9.82 39.67 -0.94
C THR A 16 -8.85 38.59 -1.36
N PHE A 17 -7.88 38.27 -0.49
CA PHE A 17 -6.93 37.20 -0.80
C PHE A 17 -7.61 35.81 -0.87
N GLU A 18 -8.70 35.62 -0.11
CA GLU A 18 -9.56 34.44 -0.23
C GLU A 18 -10.14 34.28 -1.65
N MET A 19 -10.67 35.36 -2.23
CA MET A 19 -11.17 35.34 -3.60
C MET A 19 -10.05 35.07 -4.60
N TYR A 20 -8.86 35.65 -4.39
CA TYR A 20 -7.70 35.38 -5.23
C TYR A 20 -7.32 33.89 -5.23
N ILE A 21 -7.25 33.26 -4.05
CA ILE A 21 -6.96 31.82 -3.90
C ILE A 21 -7.98 30.98 -4.65
N LYS A 22 -9.28 31.29 -4.48
CA LYS A 22 -10.37 30.54 -5.14
C LYS A 22 -10.32 30.67 -6.66
N SER A 23 -10.14 31.88 -7.18
CA SER A 23 -10.12 32.15 -8.63
C SER A 23 -8.84 31.69 -9.32
N ASN A 24 -7.72 31.60 -8.60
CA ASN A 24 -6.41 31.26 -9.17
C ASN A 24 -5.85 29.93 -8.63
N LYS A 25 -6.72 29.05 -8.13
CA LYS A 25 -6.34 27.76 -7.53
C LYS A 25 -5.34 26.97 -8.38
N LYS A 26 -5.56 26.87 -9.70
CA LYS A 26 -4.67 26.14 -10.61
C LYS A 26 -3.27 26.74 -10.64
N TYR A 27 -3.18 28.06 -10.86
CA TYR A 27 -1.92 28.78 -10.93
C TYR A 27 -1.12 28.66 -9.63
N ILE A 28 -1.77 28.87 -8.48
CA ILE A 28 -1.12 28.75 -7.18
C ILE A 28 -0.64 27.32 -6.95
N THR A 29 -1.44 26.31 -7.27
CA THR A 29 -1.04 24.90 -7.12
C THR A 29 0.17 24.54 -7.98
N SER A 30 0.31 25.13 -9.17
CA SER A 30 1.44 24.86 -10.07
C SER A 30 2.73 25.59 -9.70
N ASN A 31 2.65 26.68 -8.93
CA ASN A 31 3.81 27.52 -8.61
C ASN A 31 4.16 27.51 -7.11
N ARG A 32 3.47 26.70 -6.32
CA ARG A 32 3.72 26.62 -4.88
C ARG A 32 4.89 25.68 -4.55
N ASN A 33 5.65 26.02 -3.53
CA ASN A 33 6.69 25.19 -2.95
C ASN A 33 6.14 24.42 -1.75
N ASN A 34 5.85 23.12 -1.95
CA ASN A 34 5.19 22.24 -0.96
C ASN A 34 5.94 22.08 0.39
N SER A 35 7.15 22.62 0.54
CA SER A 35 8.00 22.42 1.73
C SER A 35 7.93 23.54 2.77
N ASN A 36 7.27 24.67 2.49
CA ASN A 36 7.43 25.88 3.30
C ASN A 36 6.13 26.36 3.97
N THR A 37 6.06 26.30 5.29
CA THR A 37 4.94 26.85 6.09
C THR A 37 4.80 28.37 5.99
N GLY A 38 5.86 29.08 5.59
CA GLY A 38 5.85 30.52 5.32
C GLY A 38 5.25 30.91 3.97
N GLU A 39 4.92 29.94 3.11
CA GLU A 39 4.49 30.22 1.74
C GLU A 39 3.18 31.00 1.67
N ILE A 40 2.17 30.65 2.48
CA ILE A 40 0.90 31.38 2.50
C ILE A 40 1.09 32.87 2.80
N LEU A 41 2.07 33.19 3.65
CA LEU A 41 2.40 34.55 4.04
C LEU A 41 3.11 35.28 2.89
N ALA A 42 4.01 34.62 2.16
CA ALA A 42 4.65 35.18 0.98
C ALA A 42 3.63 35.55 -0.10
N TRP A 43 2.70 34.65 -0.43
CA TRP A 43 1.62 34.93 -1.38
C TRP A 43 0.68 36.05 -0.90
N PHE A 44 0.37 36.09 0.40
CA PHE A 44 -0.44 37.17 0.97
C PHE A 44 0.27 38.53 0.89
N ASN A 45 1.57 38.58 1.15
CA ASN A 45 2.35 39.81 1.07
C ASN A 45 2.44 40.32 -0.38
N MET A 46 2.68 39.43 -1.35
CA MET A 46 2.64 39.79 -2.78
C MET A 46 1.27 40.35 -3.18
N PHE A 47 0.18 39.76 -2.67
CA PHE A 47 -1.17 40.25 -2.94
C PHE A 47 -1.41 41.65 -2.35
N CYS A 48 -0.94 41.91 -1.13
CA CYS A 48 -1.02 43.22 -0.50
C CYS A 48 -0.19 44.27 -1.24
N GLN A 49 1.02 43.91 -1.67
CA GLN A 49 1.89 44.80 -2.45
C GLN A 49 1.25 45.18 -3.78
N SER A 50 0.74 44.22 -4.55
CA SER A 50 0.05 44.50 -5.81
C SER A 50 -1.19 45.40 -5.63
N ALA A 51 -1.91 45.26 -4.52
CA ALA A 51 -3.05 46.12 -4.23
C ALA A 51 -2.64 47.55 -3.88
N ALA A 52 -1.55 47.71 -3.11
CA ALA A 52 -1.00 49.01 -2.76
C ALA A 52 -0.49 49.78 -4.00
N GLU A 53 0.21 49.10 -4.91
CA GLU A 53 0.69 49.67 -6.18
C GLU A 53 -0.45 50.18 -7.07
N LEU A 54 -1.62 49.53 -7.00
CA LEU A 54 -2.83 49.92 -7.74
C LEU A 54 -3.74 50.91 -6.98
N GLY A 55 -3.37 51.31 -5.76
CA GLY A 55 -4.18 52.20 -4.91
C GLY A 55 -5.53 51.59 -4.50
N VAL A 56 -5.62 50.26 -4.39
CA VAL A 56 -6.88 49.55 -4.12
C VAL A 56 -6.94 49.08 -2.68
N ALA A 57 -8.00 49.45 -1.97
CA ALA A 57 -8.27 48.92 -0.65
C ALA A 57 -8.66 47.44 -0.72
N ILE A 58 -7.99 46.59 0.07
CA ILE A 58 -8.28 45.16 0.19
C ILE A 58 -8.92 44.83 1.54
N LYS A 59 -9.65 43.71 1.60
CA LYS A 59 -10.10 43.09 2.85
C LYS A 59 -9.38 41.76 3.08
N LYS A 60 -9.05 41.46 4.34
CA LYS A 60 -8.30 40.24 4.73
C LYS A 60 -9.01 38.95 4.30
N GLY A 61 -10.33 38.85 4.46
CA GLY A 61 -11.09 37.62 4.17
C GLY A 61 -10.71 36.44 5.08
N ARG A 62 -11.19 35.22 4.76
CA ARG A 62 -10.83 33.97 5.47
C ARG A 62 -9.82 33.15 4.67
N TYR A 63 -8.70 33.76 4.29
CA TYR A 63 -7.73 33.15 3.37
C TYR A 63 -7.07 31.88 3.92
N GLU A 64 -6.89 31.74 5.23
CA GLU A 64 -6.33 30.52 5.84
C GLU A 64 -7.22 29.30 5.58
N ALA A 65 -8.54 29.46 5.68
CA ALA A 65 -9.50 28.39 5.39
C ALA A 65 -9.52 28.03 3.90
N ALA A 66 -9.43 29.03 3.02
CA ALA A 66 -9.36 28.80 1.57
C ALA A 66 -8.03 28.14 1.15
N TRP A 67 -6.91 28.56 1.74
CA TRP A 67 -5.60 27.94 1.54
C TRP A 67 -5.61 26.49 2.00
N LYS A 68 -6.08 26.22 3.22
CA LYS A 68 -6.21 24.86 3.76
C LYS A 68 -7.13 23.99 2.90
N SER A 69 -8.26 24.51 2.44
CA SER A 69 -9.16 23.78 1.53
C SER A 69 -8.50 23.47 0.18
N MET A 70 -7.72 24.41 -0.37
CA MET A 70 -6.97 24.20 -1.59
C MET A 70 -5.85 23.17 -1.41
N THR A 71 -5.05 23.28 -0.34
CA THR A 71 -3.92 22.38 -0.08
C THR A 71 -4.39 20.98 0.25
N GLN A 72 -5.41 20.83 1.10
CA GLN A 72 -6.02 19.55 1.39
C GLN A 72 -6.64 18.95 0.13
N ALA A 73 -7.33 19.72 -0.73
CA ALA A 73 -7.86 19.20 -1.99
C ALA A 73 -6.75 18.81 -2.99
N ALA A 74 -5.57 19.42 -2.91
CA ALA A 74 -4.41 19.09 -3.75
C ALA A 74 -3.66 17.87 -3.20
N GLU A 75 -3.48 17.74 -1.89
CA GLU A 75 -2.96 16.54 -1.22
C GLU A 75 -3.92 15.36 -1.41
N ILE A 76 -5.23 15.59 -1.29
CA ILE A 76 -6.26 14.61 -1.63
C ILE A 76 -6.25 14.33 -3.15
N LYS A 77 -5.64 15.13 -4.02
CA LYS A 77 -5.49 14.75 -5.44
C LYS A 77 -4.13 14.14 -5.77
N SER A 78 -3.07 14.50 -5.05
CA SER A 78 -1.69 14.02 -5.27
C SER A 78 -1.35 12.80 -4.41
N HIS A 79 -2.11 12.53 -3.35
CA HIS A 79 -2.13 11.28 -2.58
C HIS A 79 -3.48 10.55 -2.70
N CYS A 80 -4.47 11.15 -3.36
CA CYS A 80 -5.79 10.56 -3.56
C CYS A 80 -6.43 10.95 -4.91
N THR A 81 -5.70 10.79 -6.02
CA THR A 81 -6.29 9.87 -7.03
C THR A 81 -6.29 8.47 -6.43
N THR A 82 -6.99 8.28 -5.30
CA THR A 82 -7.82 7.12 -5.09
C THR A 82 -8.59 7.07 -6.39
N MET A 83 -8.11 6.24 -7.31
CA MET A 83 -8.94 5.29 -8.02
C MET A 83 -10.28 5.29 -7.28
N SER A 84 -11.28 6.02 -7.80
CA SER A 84 -12.62 5.82 -7.26
C SER A 84 -12.86 4.37 -7.61
N PHE A 85 -12.60 3.47 -6.68
CA PHE A 85 -12.84 2.05 -6.84
C PHE A 85 -14.35 2.03 -7.04
N LYS A 86 -14.79 2.04 -8.30
CA LYS A 86 -16.15 1.70 -8.64
C LYS A 86 -16.28 0.33 -8.05
N GLU A 87 -16.97 0.27 -6.92
CA GLU A 87 -16.99 -0.92 -6.10
C GLU A 87 -17.50 -2.04 -6.98
N LYS A 88 -16.61 -3.00 -7.27
CA LYS A 88 -16.95 -4.06 -8.20
C LYS A 88 -18.09 -4.85 -7.59
N VAL A 89 -19.05 -5.18 -8.44
CA VAL A 89 -20.14 -6.06 -8.06
C VAL A 89 -19.90 -7.44 -8.66
N VAL A 90 -20.10 -8.47 -7.86
CA VAL A 90 -19.87 -9.87 -8.23
C VAL A 90 -21.15 -10.68 -8.02
N CYS A 91 -21.34 -11.72 -8.83
CA CYS A 91 -22.41 -12.70 -8.64
C CYS A 91 -21.78 -14.01 -8.18
N CYS A 92 -22.19 -14.49 -7.01
CA CYS A 92 -21.68 -15.73 -6.44
C CYS A 92 -22.81 -16.77 -6.38
N ARG A 93 -22.50 -18.02 -6.77
CA ARG A 93 -23.45 -19.14 -6.72
C ARG A 93 -23.33 -19.96 -5.43
N SER A 94 -22.21 -19.83 -4.72
CA SER A 94 -21.92 -20.54 -3.49
C SER A 94 -21.83 -19.55 -2.33
N TYR A 95 -22.42 -19.87 -1.19
CA TYR A 95 -22.43 -19.00 -0.01
C TYR A 95 -21.95 -19.73 1.26
N GLY A 96 -21.42 -20.95 1.11
CA GLY A 96 -20.99 -21.80 2.22
C GLY A 96 -22.16 -22.13 3.17
N THR A 97 -21.86 -22.34 4.45
CA THR A 97 -22.91 -22.54 5.46
C THR A 97 -23.59 -21.21 5.78
N SER A 98 -24.92 -21.19 5.87
CA SER A 98 -25.64 -19.96 6.27
C SER A 98 -25.31 -19.57 7.71
N ASN A 99 -25.15 -20.55 8.59
CA ASN A 99 -24.79 -20.34 9.99
C ASN A 99 -23.31 -20.65 10.19
N VAL A 100 -22.54 -19.66 10.63
CA VAL A 100 -21.13 -19.81 11.02
C VAL A 100 -21.03 -19.42 12.49
N CYS A 101 -20.52 -20.31 13.32
CA CYS A 101 -20.27 -20.01 14.72
C CYS A 101 -18.95 -19.24 14.87
N PHE A 102 -19.05 -18.03 15.39
CA PHE A 102 -17.94 -17.20 15.82
C PHE A 102 -17.84 -17.16 17.35
N GLY A 103 -16.71 -16.72 17.88
CA GLY A 103 -16.53 -16.40 19.30
C GLY A 103 -17.17 -15.04 19.66
N GLU A 104 -16.68 -14.41 20.73
CA GLU A 104 -17.15 -13.09 21.17
C GLU A 104 -16.13 -11.99 20.86
N TRP A 105 -16.54 -10.96 20.11
CA TRP A 105 -15.72 -9.76 19.87
C TRP A 105 -16.53 -8.50 20.16
N LYS A 106 -16.20 -7.81 21.25
CA LYS A 106 -16.85 -6.57 21.66
C LYS A 106 -15.87 -5.40 21.69
N ILE A 107 -16.34 -4.22 21.32
CA ILE A 107 -15.61 -2.95 21.43
C ILE A 107 -16.53 -1.93 22.09
N GLY A 108 -16.30 -1.67 23.38
CA GLY A 108 -17.28 -0.97 24.21
C GLY A 108 -18.58 -1.78 24.25
N ASP A 109 -19.70 -1.12 23.98
CA ASP A 109 -21.03 -1.74 23.96
C ASP A 109 -21.41 -2.34 22.59
N VAL A 110 -20.52 -2.28 21.60
CA VAL A 110 -20.79 -2.78 20.25
C VAL A 110 -20.29 -4.21 20.09
N ASP A 111 -21.21 -5.11 19.76
CA ASP A 111 -20.91 -6.49 19.38
C ASP A 111 -20.51 -6.55 17.89
N ILE A 112 -19.23 -6.78 17.64
CA ILE A 112 -18.67 -6.83 16.29
C ILE A 112 -19.10 -8.11 15.57
N ILE A 113 -19.28 -9.21 16.30
CA ILE A 113 -19.67 -10.50 15.74
C ILE A 113 -21.12 -10.46 15.28
N GLN A 114 -22.00 -9.84 16.05
CA GLN A 114 -23.36 -9.56 15.60
C GLN A 114 -23.35 -8.73 14.31
N SER A 115 -22.56 -7.65 14.27
CA SER A 115 -22.45 -6.79 13.07
C SER A 115 -21.94 -7.56 11.84
N ILE A 116 -20.94 -8.43 12.00
CA ILE A 116 -20.43 -9.30 10.94
C ILE A 116 -21.50 -10.28 10.46
N SER A 117 -22.24 -10.88 11.40
CA SER A 117 -23.26 -11.88 11.11
C SER A 117 -24.42 -11.26 10.31
N GLU A 118 -24.88 -10.08 10.71
CA GLU A 118 -25.92 -9.31 10.00
C GLU A 118 -25.50 -8.97 8.55
N GLU A 119 -24.28 -8.45 8.34
CA GLU A 119 -23.79 -8.15 6.99
C GLU A 119 -23.56 -9.42 6.15
N ARG A 120 -23.13 -10.52 6.78
CA ARG A 120 -22.97 -11.81 6.10
C ARG A 120 -24.31 -12.40 5.70
N GLU A 121 -25.36 -12.30 6.52
CA GLU A 121 -26.72 -12.76 6.18
C GLU A 121 -27.28 -12.01 4.96
N LYS A 122 -27.00 -10.71 4.85
CA LYS A 122 -27.30 -9.93 3.64
C LYS A 122 -26.56 -10.50 2.43
N ALA A 123 -25.26 -10.77 2.55
CA ALA A 123 -24.48 -11.38 1.46
C ALA A 123 -25.00 -12.76 1.05
N VAL A 124 -25.37 -13.62 2.01
CA VAL A 124 -25.96 -14.94 1.77
C VAL A 124 -27.29 -14.81 1.02
N SER A 125 -28.12 -13.83 1.40
CA SER A 125 -29.40 -13.58 0.74
C SER A 125 -29.21 -13.14 -0.71
N LEU A 126 -28.26 -12.23 -0.97
CA LEU A 126 -27.89 -11.83 -2.33
C LEU A 126 -27.40 -13.02 -3.17
N ALA A 127 -26.53 -13.88 -2.62
CA ALA A 127 -26.06 -15.08 -3.30
C ALA A 127 -27.20 -16.06 -3.64
N LYS A 128 -28.14 -16.30 -2.69
CA LYS A 128 -29.30 -17.19 -2.89
C LYS A 128 -30.20 -16.70 -4.03
N ASN A 129 -30.40 -15.38 -4.12
CA ASN A 129 -31.20 -14.75 -5.17
C ASN A 129 -30.44 -14.60 -6.50
N LYS A 130 -29.15 -14.96 -6.54
CA LYS A 130 -28.25 -14.73 -7.68
C LYS A 130 -28.12 -13.25 -8.02
N ASP A 131 -28.26 -12.39 -7.02
CA ASP A 131 -28.08 -10.95 -7.13
C ASP A 131 -26.60 -10.58 -7.12
N PHE A 132 -26.33 -9.34 -7.55
CA PHE A 132 -25.01 -8.75 -7.50
C PHE A 132 -24.73 -8.21 -6.10
N MET A 133 -23.52 -8.44 -5.60
CA MET A 133 -23.06 -7.92 -4.31
C MET A 133 -21.71 -7.25 -4.42
N LYS A 134 -21.41 -6.35 -3.47
CA LYS A 134 -20.09 -5.73 -3.35
C LYS A 134 -19.05 -6.79 -3.01
N GLU A 135 -17.80 -6.57 -3.41
CA GLU A 135 -16.72 -7.49 -3.05
C GLU A 135 -16.51 -7.65 -1.55
N SER A 136 -16.75 -6.59 -0.78
CA SER A 136 -16.70 -6.65 0.68
C SER A 136 -17.71 -7.64 1.27
N HIS A 137 -18.93 -7.70 0.72
CA HIS A 137 -19.94 -8.72 1.04
C HIS A 137 -19.52 -10.11 0.57
N TYR A 138 -18.93 -10.24 -0.62
CA TYR A 138 -18.40 -11.51 -1.11
C TYR A 138 -17.32 -12.09 -0.18
N LEU A 139 -16.39 -11.26 0.30
CA LEU A 139 -15.36 -11.68 1.25
C LEU A 139 -15.94 -12.19 2.58
N LEU A 140 -17.05 -11.59 3.06
CA LEU A 140 -17.76 -12.07 4.26
C LEU A 140 -18.35 -13.47 4.09
N LEU A 141 -18.69 -13.90 2.86
CA LEU A 141 -19.12 -15.29 2.62
C LEU A 141 -18.02 -16.29 3.02
N SER A 142 -16.75 -15.91 2.83
CA SER A 142 -15.55 -16.63 3.26
C SER A 142 -15.09 -16.27 4.69
N CYS A 143 -15.96 -15.65 5.49
CA CYS A 143 -15.68 -15.22 6.88
C CYS A 143 -14.49 -14.25 7.02
N LEU A 144 -14.22 -13.47 5.97
CA LEU A 144 -13.10 -12.56 5.88
C LEU A 144 -13.58 -11.11 5.95
N LEU A 145 -13.25 -10.44 7.05
CA LEU A 145 -13.54 -9.03 7.30
C LEU A 145 -12.42 -8.17 6.71
N ALA A 146 -12.72 -7.44 5.65
CA ALA A 146 -11.81 -6.43 5.10
C ALA A 146 -11.81 -5.17 5.98
N VAL A 147 -10.64 -4.76 6.46
CA VAL A 147 -10.43 -3.55 7.28
C VAL A 147 -9.56 -2.55 6.49
N PRO A 148 -10.18 -1.61 5.75
CA PRO A 148 -9.47 -0.62 4.93
C PRO A 148 -8.83 0.49 5.77
N LEU A 149 -8.04 1.36 5.13
CA LEU A 149 -7.53 2.59 5.76
C LEU A 149 -8.64 3.63 6.01
N SER A 150 -9.62 3.73 5.10
CA SER A 150 -10.73 4.68 5.20
C SER A 150 -12.03 4.02 5.65
N ARG A 151 -12.72 4.65 6.61
CA ARG A 151 -14.04 4.22 7.10
C ARG A 151 -15.08 4.09 5.98
N SER A 152 -15.01 4.94 4.95
CA SER A 152 -15.98 4.96 3.84
C SER A 152 -16.07 3.63 3.09
N ASN A 153 -15.00 2.84 3.13
CA ASN A 153 -14.89 1.57 2.42
C ASN A 153 -15.13 0.36 3.36
N PHE A 154 -15.47 0.61 4.63
CA PHE A 154 -15.65 -0.45 5.62
C PHE A 154 -17.07 -0.98 5.60
N VAL A 155 -17.20 -2.31 5.51
CA VAL A 155 -18.48 -3.00 5.28
C VAL A 155 -19.43 -2.91 6.47
N LEU A 156 -18.90 -2.88 7.70
CA LEU A 156 -19.74 -2.85 8.90
C LEU A 156 -20.26 -1.42 9.15
N ASN A 157 -21.54 -1.32 9.51
CA ASN A 157 -22.16 -0.05 9.89
C ASN A 157 -21.89 0.31 11.36
N VAL A 158 -20.62 0.55 11.70
CA VAL A 158 -20.20 0.92 13.06
C VAL A 158 -19.81 2.40 13.15
N SER A 159 -19.79 2.95 14.38
CA SER A 159 -19.32 4.31 14.61
C SER A 159 -17.83 4.49 14.26
N GLU A 160 -17.40 5.72 14.00
CA GLU A 160 -16.00 6.03 13.71
C GLU A 160 -15.06 5.61 14.85
N GLY A 161 -15.49 5.76 16.11
CA GLY A 161 -14.71 5.33 17.28
C GLY A 161 -14.47 3.81 17.29
N VAL A 162 -15.50 3.03 16.98
CA VAL A 162 -15.42 1.57 16.90
C VAL A 162 -14.54 1.15 15.72
N PHE A 163 -14.71 1.76 14.54
CA PHE A 163 -13.85 1.49 13.38
C PHE A 163 -12.37 1.76 13.70
N LYS A 164 -12.04 2.90 14.33
CA LYS A 164 -10.66 3.20 14.75
C LYS A 164 -10.12 2.16 15.74
N ALA A 165 -10.94 1.65 16.65
CA ALA A 165 -10.55 0.61 17.58
C ALA A 165 -10.25 -0.73 16.86
N ILE A 166 -11.13 -1.16 15.94
CA ILE A 166 -10.89 -2.33 15.06
C ILE A 166 -9.59 -2.14 14.31
N ARG A 167 -9.41 -0.97 13.68
CA ARG A 167 -8.23 -0.66 12.88
C ARG A 167 -6.96 -0.74 13.72
N LYS A 168 -6.97 -0.16 14.93
CA LYS A 168 -5.85 -0.20 15.86
C LYS A 168 -5.46 -1.63 16.26
N SER A 169 -6.43 -2.51 16.54
CA SER A 169 -6.14 -3.93 16.85
C SER A 169 -5.63 -4.73 15.65
N SER A 170 -5.96 -4.28 14.44
CA SER A 170 -5.59 -4.92 13.18
C SER A 170 -4.26 -4.45 12.59
N ILE A 171 -3.59 -3.47 13.21
CA ILE A 171 -2.22 -3.09 12.82
C ILE A 171 -1.25 -4.13 13.36
N LYS A 172 -0.53 -4.80 12.46
CA LYS A 172 0.42 -5.87 12.81
C LYS A 172 1.86 -5.56 12.41
N LEU A 173 2.08 -4.54 11.59
CA LEU A 173 3.42 -4.12 11.19
C LEU A 173 4.09 -3.29 12.29
N PRO A 174 5.39 -3.54 12.58
CA PRO A 174 6.12 -2.74 13.54
C PRO A 174 6.39 -1.32 13.03
N PHE A 175 6.56 -0.38 13.94
CA PHE A 175 7.14 0.91 13.61
C PHE A 175 8.64 0.76 13.36
N VAL A 176 9.12 1.29 12.24
CA VAL A 176 10.53 1.26 11.85
C VAL A 176 10.92 2.61 11.29
N GLN A 177 12.16 3.03 11.55
CA GLN A 177 12.74 4.26 11.00
C GLN A 177 14.23 4.05 10.82
N PHE A 178 14.80 4.69 9.81
CA PHE A 178 16.25 4.79 9.69
C PHE A 178 16.82 5.71 10.76
N ALA A 179 18.04 5.44 11.19
CA ALA A 179 18.80 6.39 11.99
C ALA A 179 19.08 7.66 11.17
N ALA A 180 19.10 8.82 11.83
CA ALA A 180 19.24 10.12 11.16
C ALA A 180 20.53 10.18 10.32
N ASP A 181 21.61 9.59 10.81
CA ASP A 181 22.91 9.57 10.15
C ASP A 181 22.97 8.69 8.90
N ILE A 182 22.04 7.74 8.75
CA ILE A 182 21.81 6.98 7.50
C ILE A 182 21.04 7.83 6.50
N LEU A 183 20.02 8.56 6.96
CA LEU A 183 19.24 9.45 6.12
C LEU A 183 20.11 10.60 5.57
N HIS A 184 20.97 11.19 6.40
CA HIS A 184 21.94 12.19 5.95
C HIS A 184 22.85 11.65 4.84
N SER A 185 23.46 10.48 5.05
CA SER A 185 24.29 9.87 3.99
C SER A 185 23.49 9.57 2.72
N PHE A 186 22.21 9.22 2.82
CA PHE A 186 21.37 9.03 1.64
C PHE A 186 21.03 10.35 0.94
N VAL A 187 20.80 11.44 1.69
CA VAL A 187 20.58 12.78 1.11
C VAL A 187 21.80 13.23 0.33
N ASP A 188 23.01 13.05 0.87
CA ASP A 188 24.26 13.39 0.18
C ASP A 188 24.38 12.62 -1.15
N ILE A 189 24.07 11.31 -1.13
CA ILE A 189 24.04 10.46 -2.33
C ILE A 189 22.99 10.93 -3.34
N ASN A 190 21.78 11.26 -2.89
CA ASN A 190 20.72 11.74 -3.78
C ASN A 190 21.08 13.07 -4.44
N GLN A 191 21.69 14.00 -3.69
CA GLN A 191 22.15 15.29 -4.23
C GLN A 191 23.24 15.09 -5.29
N ARG A 192 24.21 14.20 -5.03
CA ARG A 192 25.25 13.88 -6.01
C ARG A 192 24.66 13.23 -7.26
N TYR A 193 23.74 12.28 -7.09
CA TYR A 193 23.05 11.61 -8.19
C TYR A 193 22.22 12.59 -9.04
N GLU A 194 21.60 13.60 -8.42
CA GLU A 194 20.89 14.67 -9.13
C GLU A 194 21.87 15.56 -9.92
N LYS A 195 23.03 15.92 -9.36
CA LYS A 195 24.08 16.73 -10.04
C LYS A 195 24.64 16.00 -11.27
N GLU A 196 25.07 14.75 -11.13
CA GLU A 196 25.63 13.95 -12.24
C GLU A 196 24.63 13.80 -13.40
N ARG A 197 23.33 13.72 -13.10
CA ARG A 197 22.28 13.63 -14.12
C ARG A 197 22.07 14.96 -14.85
N GLU A 198 22.27 16.09 -14.18
CA GLU A 198 22.20 17.42 -14.81
C GLU A 198 23.45 17.69 -15.66
N GLU A 199 24.62 17.19 -15.24
CA GLU A 199 25.88 17.26 -16.00
C GLU A 199 25.88 16.37 -17.25
N ASP A 200 25.27 15.18 -17.20
CA ASP A 200 25.11 14.31 -18.40
C ASP A 200 24.33 15.00 -19.55
N ASP A 201 23.61 16.10 -19.27
CA ASP A 201 22.89 16.91 -20.26
C ASP A 201 23.71 18.13 -20.78
N GLU A 202 24.85 18.49 -20.15
CA GLU A 202 25.68 19.67 -20.45
C GLU A 202 27.14 19.25 -20.78
N ASP A 203 27.61 19.46 -22.02
CA ASP A 203 28.95 19.05 -22.53
C ASP A 203 30.15 19.82 -21.91
N ASP A 204 30.18 20.04 -20.58
CA ASP A 204 31.24 20.80 -19.90
C ASP A 204 32.26 19.85 -19.21
N GLU A 205 33.50 19.83 -19.71
CA GLU A 205 34.55 18.85 -19.36
C GLU A 205 35.42 19.19 -18.13
N ASP A 206 35.08 20.19 -17.30
CA ASP A 206 36.04 20.79 -16.34
C ASP A 206 35.61 20.75 -14.84
N ASP A 207 35.34 19.59 -14.25
CA ASP A 207 35.17 19.45 -12.77
C ASP A 207 36.05 18.33 -12.16
N ASP A 208 37.14 18.72 -11.49
CA ASP A 208 38.23 17.87 -10.97
C ASP A 208 38.06 17.42 -9.49
N ASP A 209 36.95 17.74 -8.82
CA ASP A 209 36.87 17.70 -7.34
C ASP A 209 35.66 16.96 -6.75
N ASP A 210 35.17 15.93 -7.44
CA ASP A 210 33.96 15.21 -7.03
C ASP A 210 34.23 13.81 -6.45
N ASP A 211 33.87 13.61 -5.17
CA ASP A 211 33.71 12.29 -4.58
C ASP A 211 32.73 11.49 -5.46
N ASP A 212 33.26 10.58 -6.27
CA ASP A 212 32.49 9.65 -7.10
C ASP A 212 31.32 9.05 -6.30
N LEU A 213 30.12 9.06 -6.89
CA LEU A 213 28.91 8.49 -6.31
C LEU A 213 29.13 7.09 -5.73
N ASP A 214 29.96 6.27 -6.38
CA ASP A 214 30.36 4.94 -5.90
C ASP A 214 31.15 5.00 -4.58
N ALA A 215 32.01 6.02 -4.41
CA ALA A 215 32.75 6.24 -3.18
C ALA A 215 31.82 6.63 -2.02
N LEU A 216 30.80 7.47 -2.27
CA LEU A 216 29.80 7.84 -1.27
C LEU A 216 28.97 6.62 -0.80
N ILE A 217 28.49 5.80 -1.73
CA ILE A 217 27.75 4.57 -1.41
C ILE A 217 28.64 3.61 -0.63
N HIS A 218 29.89 3.40 -1.06
CA HIS A 218 30.82 2.50 -0.39
C HIS A 218 31.13 2.98 1.04
N LYS A 219 31.33 4.29 1.24
CA LYS A 219 31.51 4.92 2.55
C LYS A 219 30.29 4.69 3.44
N ALA A 220 29.09 4.87 2.92
CA ALA A 220 27.83 4.64 3.65
C ALA A 220 27.65 3.15 4.04
N LYS A 221 27.87 2.22 3.12
CA LYS A 221 27.86 0.77 3.41
C LYS A 221 28.91 0.37 4.44
N LYS A 222 30.14 0.87 4.34
CA LYS A 222 31.22 0.63 5.31
C LYS A 222 30.80 1.10 6.71
N LYS A 223 30.13 2.24 6.81
CA LYS A 223 29.56 2.76 8.06
C LYS A 223 28.45 1.86 8.61
N CYS A 224 27.50 1.41 7.79
CA CYS A 224 26.48 0.43 8.18
C CYS A 224 27.09 -0.87 8.70
N LYS A 225 28.12 -1.39 8.02
CA LYS A 225 28.83 -2.62 8.43
C LYS A 225 29.51 -2.44 9.80
N LYS A 226 30.20 -1.32 10.02
CA LYS A 226 30.85 -1.00 11.31
C LYS A 226 29.85 -0.90 12.47
N THR A 227 28.66 -0.37 12.20
CA THR A 227 27.59 -0.18 13.20
C THR A 227 26.62 -1.36 13.30
N LYS A 228 26.81 -2.42 12.48
CA LYS A 228 25.89 -3.56 12.35
C LYS A 228 24.45 -3.13 12.01
N ASN A 229 24.31 -2.04 11.25
CA ASN A 229 23.02 -1.53 10.81
C ASN A 229 22.60 -2.23 9.50
N ASN A 230 21.93 -3.37 9.62
CA ASN A 230 21.48 -4.17 8.48
C ASN A 230 20.46 -3.43 7.61
N ASP A 231 19.54 -2.68 8.23
CA ASP A 231 18.53 -1.91 7.51
C ASP A 231 19.17 -0.86 6.60
N GLY A 232 20.14 -0.10 7.13
CA GLY A 232 20.91 0.86 6.34
C GLY A 232 21.72 0.18 5.23
N MET A 233 22.25 -1.03 5.48
CA MET A 233 22.92 -1.82 4.44
C MET A 233 21.98 -2.19 3.30
N MET A 234 20.75 -2.62 3.60
CA MET A 234 19.73 -2.94 2.58
C MET A 234 19.40 -1.71 1.73
N LEU A 235 19.18 -0.54 2.36
CA LEU A 235 18.92 0.71 1.65
C LEU A 235 20.02 1.01 0.62
N PHE A 236 21.29 0.97 1.02
CA PHE A 236 22.39 1.31 0.12
C PHE A 236 22.68 0.23 -0.93
N LYS A 237 22.37 -1.05 -0.67
CA LYS A 237 22.39 -2.10 -1.71
C LYS A 237 21.31 -1.86 -2.77
N ILE A 238 20.10 -1.50 -2.34
CA ILE A 238 19.00 -1.17 -3.24
C ILE A 238 19.32 0.09 -4.05
N ALA A 239 19.84 1.13 -3.40
CA ALA A 239 20.24 2.38 -4.06
C ALA A 239 21.26 2.11 -5.17
N GLU A 240 22.36 1.41 -4.87
CA GLU A 240 23.37 1.00 -5.85
C GLU A 240 22.77 0.20 -7.01
N LYS A 241 21.82 -0.69 -6.72
CA LYS A 241 21.13 -1.47 -7.76
C LYS A 241 20.31 -0.60 -8.70
N PHE A 242 19.68 0.46 -8.21
CA PHE A 242 18.94 1.39 -9.06
C PHE A 242 19.87 2.33 -9.83
N MET A 243 20.94 2.84 -9.22
CA MET A 243 21.92 3.71 -9.89
C MET A 243 22.67 2.98 -11.02
N SER A 244 23.06 1.72 -10.80
CA SER A 244 23.70 0.90 -11.84
C SER A 244 22.79 0.58 -13.03
N ARG A 245 21.46 0.71 -12.87
CA ARG A 245 20.50 0.58 -13.97
C ARG A 245 20.35 1.95 -14.62
N LYS A 246 21.29 2.28 -15.51
CA LYS A 246 21.37 3.57 -16.25
C LYS A 246 20.08 4.05 -16.96
N LEU A 247 18.98 3.27 -17.00
CA LEU A 247 17.72 3.67 -17.62
C LEU A 247 16.50 3.05 -16.93
N PHE A 248 15.61 3.89 -16.39
CA PHE A 248 14.22 3.53 -16.09
C PHE A 248 13.43 3.35 -17.38
N LYS A 249 13.68 2.24 -18.09
CA LYS A 249 12.95 1.92 -19.32
C LYS A 249 11.48 1.65 -19.01
N PRO A 250 10.54 2.16 -19.83
CA PRO A 250 9.14 1.78 -19.71
C PRO A 250 8.98 0.26 -19.79
N SER A 251 8.38 -0.31 -18.76
CA SER A 251 8.11 -1.74 -18.70
C SER A 251 6.99 -2.11 -19.66
N LYS A 252 7.22 -3.11 -20.51
CA LYS A 252 6.22 -3.58 -21.50
C LYS A 252 5.39 -4.75 -20.99
N THR A 253 5.90 -5.48 -19.99
CA THR A 253 5.29 -6.69 -19.43
C THR A 253 5.30 -6.62 -17.91
N GLU A 254 4.38 -7.31 -17.24
CA GLU A 254 4.38 -7.43 -15.77
C GLU A 254 5.72 -7.99 -15.27
N GLY A 255 6.28 -9.00 -15.95
CA GLY A 255 7.60 -9.55 -15.62
C GLY A 255 8.72 -8.51 -15.62
N SER A 256 8.83 -7.71 -16.69
CA SER A 256 9.83 -6.63 -16.76
C SER A 256 9.57 -5.52 -15.74
N PHE A 257 8.31 -5.23 -15.45
CA PHE A 257 7.94 -4.26 -14.41
C PHE A 257 8.42 -4.71 -13.04
N ILE A 258 8.23 -5.98 -12.72
CA ILE A 258 8.70 -6.55 -11.47
C ILE A 258 10.21 -6.48 -11.40
N ASP A 259 10.91 -6.97 -12.43
CA ASP A 259 12.38 -7.02 -12.45
C ASP A 259 12.99 -5.62 -12.27
N LEU A 260 12.39 -4.60 -12.89
CA LEU A 260 12.87 -3.22 -12.88
C LEU A 260 12.50 -2.46 -11.60
N HIS A 261 11.26 -2.55 -11.12
CA HIS A 261 10.76 -1.65 -10.08
C HIS A 261 10.57 -2.31 -8.70
N LEU A 262 10.40 -3.63 -8.63
CA LEU A 262 10.01 -4.33 -7.41
C LEU A 262 11.09 -5.29 -6.90
N LEU A 263 11.68 -6.07 -7.81
CA LEU A 263 12.58 -7.16 -7.50
C LEU A 263 13.81 -6.73 -6.68
N PRO A 264 14.44 -5.55 -6.89
CA PRO A 264 15.54 -5.11 -6.02
C PRO A 264 15.15 -5.07 -4.54
N PHE A 265 13.94 -4.63 -4.21
CA PHE A 265 13.47 -4.61 -2.82
C PHE A 265 13.26 -6.04 -2.30
N VAL A 266 12.67 -6.92 -3.10
CA VAL A 266 12.42 -8.30 -2.71
C VAL A 266 13.72 -9.06 -2.49
N GLU A 267 14.69 -8.95 -3.40
CA GLU A 267 15.99 -9.60 -3.33
C GLU A 267 16.75 -9.18 -2.07
N TYR A 268 16.99 -7.88 -1.88
CA TYR A 268 17.84 -7.41 -0.79
C TYR A 268 17.16 -7.46 0.58
N ILE A 269 15.83 -7.41 0.65
CA ILE A 269 15.11 -7.39 1.93
C ILE A 269 14.59 -8.77 2.30
N PHE A 270 14.22 -9.64 1.37
CA PHE A 270 13.70 -10.96 1.73
C PHE A 270 14.64 -12.09 1.37
N LEU A 271 15.46 -12.01 0.33
CA LEU A 271 16.21 -13.17 -0.15
C LEU A 271 17.68 -13.16 0.29
N ASP A 272 18.26 -11.97 0.46
CA ASP A 272 19.65 -11.79 0.86
C ASP A 272 19.90 -12.30 2.30
N ASP A 273 20.76 -13.31 2.41
CA ASP A 273 21.14 -14.01 3.64
C ASP A 273 19.96 -14.48 4.52
N SER A 274 18.86 -14.90 3.89
CA SER A 274 17.63 -15.31 4.60
C SER A 274 17.35 -16.81 4.48
N PRO A 275 16.56 -17.39 5.40
CA PRO A 275 16.05 -18.76 5.28
C PRO A 275 14.81 -18.83 4.36
N TYR A 276 14.46 -17.75 3.67
CA TYR A 276 13.25 -17.68 2.87
C TYR A 276 13.53 -18.15 1.46
N THR A 277 12.61 -18.95 0.94
CA THR A 277 12.55 -19.28 -0.48
C THR A 277 11.48 -18.42 -1.14
N TYR A 278 11.51 -18.34 -2.46
CA TYR A 278 10.43 -17.70 -3.20
C TYR A 278 10.02 -18.54 -4.38
N THR A 279 8.74 -18.46 -4.71
CA THR A 279 8.22 -18.97 -5.97
C THR A 279 7.74 -17.79 -6.79
N ARG A 280 8.36 -17.64 -7.96
CA ARG A 280 7.84 -16.80 -9.03
C ARG A 280 7.11 -17.73 -9.97
N ILE A 281 5.82 -17.53 -10.13
CA ILE A 281 5.06 -18.32 -11.10
C ILE A 281 5.49 -17.82 -12.48
N PRO A 282 6.05 -18.68 -13.35
CA PRO A 282 6.35 -18.25 -14.70
C PRO A 282 5.05 -17.77 -15.34
N LEU A 283 4.99 -16.49 -15.75
CA LEU A 283 3.83 -15.91 -16.44
C LEU A 283 3.46 -16.71 -17.72
N SER A 284 4.35 -17.59 -18.20
CA SER A 284 4.17 -18.48 -19.34
C SER A 284 3.75 -19.92 -19.01
N SER A 285 3.74 -20.35 -17.75
CA SER A 285 3.43 -21.74 -17.39
C SER A 285 1.96 -21.91 -17.06
N SER A 286 1.10 -21.84 -18.07
CA SER A 286 -0.26 -22.39 -18.04
C SER A 286 -0.24 -23.92 -18.16
N ALA A 287 0.65 -24.58 -17.41
CA ALA A 287 0.76 -26.04 -17.40
C ALA A 287 -0.34 -26.61 -16.50
N SER A 288 -1.30 -27.26 -17.16
CA SER A 288 -2.41 -28.01 -16.60
C SER A 288 -1.97 -28.96 -15.48
N SER A 289 -2.20 -28.56 -14.24
CA SER A 289 -2.13 -29.49 -13.11
C SER A 289 -3.41 -30.33 -13.11
N CYS A 290 -3.26 -31.59 -13.52
CA CYS A 290 -4.28 -32.65 -13.58
C CYS A 290 -4.86 -32.94 -12.19
N CYS A 291 -5.81 -32.11 -11.75
CA CYS A 291 -6.75 -32.48 -10.71
C CYS A 291 -8.14 -32.48 -11.35
N ASP A 292 -8.75 -33.64 -11.50
CA ASP A 292 -10.12 -33.83 -11.99
C ASP A 292 -11.19 -33.36 -10.98
N GLY A 293 -10.84 -32.42 -10.12
CA GLY A 293 -11.74 -31.65 -9.29
C GLY A 293 -11.40 -30.17 -9.47
N GLU A 294 -12.40 -29.35 -9.78
CA GLU A 294 -12.28 -27.91 -10.04
C GLU A 294 -11.68 -27.14 -8.85
N ASP A 295 -10.37 -27.22 -8.65
CA ASP A 295 -9.69 -26.38 -7.69
C ASP A 295 -9.57 -24.97 -8.27
N THR A 296 -10.69 -24.24 -8.16
CA THR A 296 -10.80 -22.83 -8.56
C THR A 296 -9.73 -21.96 -7.92
N CYS A 297 -9.09 -22.41 -6.83
CA CYS A 297 -8.01 -21.70 -6.14
C CYS A 297 -6.71 -21.65 -6.96
N LYS A 298 -6.45 -22.58 -7.88
CA LYS A 298 -5.27 -22.50 -8.77
C LYS A 298 -5.26 -21.25 -9.64
N LYS A 299 -6.41 -20.59 -9.82
CA LYS A 299 -6.53 -19.30 -10.55
C LYS A 299 -6.21 -18.07 -9.69
N LEU A 300 -5.91 -18.25 -8.40
CA LEU A 300 -5.60 -17.18 -7.43
C LEU A 300 -4.13 -17.10 -7.07
N MET A 301 -3.31 -17.83 -7.81
CA MET A 301 -1.88 -17.89 -7.62
C MET A 301 -1.26 -16.50 -7.85
N PRO A 302 -0.57 -15.92 -6.85
CA PRO A 302 -0.01 -14.57 -6.94
C PRO A 302 1.25 -14.56 -7.79
N ASP A 303 1.64 -13.39 -8.32
CA ASP A 303 2.84 -13.26 -9.14
C ASP A 303 4.12 -13.69 -8.41
N PHE A 304 4.18 -13.43 -7.10
CA PHE A 304 5.29 -13.79 -6.23
C PHE A 304 4.79 -14.29 -4.86
N CYS A 305 5.41 -15.35 -4.36
CA CYS A 305 5.25 -15.83 -2.99
C CYS A 305 6.60 -15.93 -2.29
N ILE A 306 6.66 -15.49 -1.04
CA ILE A 306 7.78 -15.75 -0.12
C ILE A 306 7.33 -16.86 0.83
N LEU A 307 8.14 -17.91 0.89
CA LEU A 307 7.87 -19.15 1.59
C LEU A 307 8.93 -19.39 2.67
N TYR A 308 8.57 -20.19 3.67
CA TYR A 308 9.49 -20.69 4.69
C TYR A 308 9.31 -22.18 4.89
N GLU A 309 10.40 -22.93 4.79
CA GLU A 309 10.39 -24.36 5.03
C GLU A 309 10.23 -24.64 6.54
N TYR A 310 9.12 -25.25 6.91
CA TYR A 310 8.80 -25.65 8.28
C TYR A 310 8.38 -27.12 8.31
N ASN A 311 9.13 -27.93 9.06
CA ASN A 311 8.92 -29.39 9.14
C ASN A 311 8.84 -30.06 7.76
N GLY A 312 9.70 -29.66 6.82
CA GLY A 312 9.77 -30.20 5.46
C GLY A 312 8.61 -29.78 4.55
N ASN A 313 7.80 -28.80 4.94
CA ASN A 313 6.75 -28.21 4.10
C ASN A 313 7.01 -26.72 3.91
N ASP A 314 6.79 -26.23 2.68
CA ASP A 314 6.80 -24.80 2.41
C ASP A 314 5.53 -24.14 2.96
N VAL A 315 5.69 -23.14 3.81
CA VAL A 315 4.59 -22.35 4.36
C VAL A 315 4.62 -20.95 3.77
N GLY A 316 3.48 -20.52 3.22
CA GLY A 316 3.32 -19.16 2.68
C GLY A 316 3.38 -18.08 3.76
N LEU A 317 4.21 -17.06 3.53
CA LEU A 317 4.40 -15.94 4.45
C LEU A 317 3.97 -14.60 3.82
N VAL A 318 4.40 -14.36 2.58
CA VAL A 318 4.08 -13.13 1.84
C VAL A 318 3.57 -13.50 0.45
N ALA A 319 2.49 -12.87 0.03
CA ALA A 319 1.99 -12.94 -1.34
C ALA A 319 2.06 -11.54 -1.98
N ILE A 320 2.56 -11.46 -3.21
CA ILE A 320 2.69 -10.19 -3.93
C ILE A 320 1.97 -10.32 -5.28
N GLU A 321 1.00 -9.44 -5.49
CA GLU A 321 0.21 -9.35 -6.72
C GLU A 321 0.57 -8.05 -7.43
N VAL A 322 0.88 -8.13 -8.72
CA VAL A 322 1.41 -7.02 -9.50
C VAL A 322 0.55 -6.81 -10.74
N LYS A 323 0.29 -5.55 -11.05
CA LYS A 323 -0.40 -5.11 -12.26
C LYS A 323 0.37 -3.97 -12.90
N LEU A 324 0.44 -3.98 -14.23
CA LEU A 324 1.05 -2.89 -14.97
C LEU A 324 0.31 -1.54 -14.75
N PRO A 325 1.02 -0.41 -14.87
CA PRO A 325 0.37 0.89 -14.90
C PRO A 325 -0.72 0.93 -15.98
N LYS A 326 -1.92 1.39 -15.62
CA LYS A 326 -3.09 1.48 -16.52
C LYS A 326 -3.58 0.12 -17.05
N ALA A 327 -3.27 -0.99 -16.36
CA ALA A 327 -3.82 -2.29 -16.69
C ALA A 327 -5.35 -2.23 -16.74
N LYS A 328 -5.94 -2.84 -17.78
CA LYS A 328 -7.40 -2.93 -17.89
C LYS A 328 -7.90 -3.98 -16.93
N ILE A 329 -8.89 -3.59 -16.13
CA ILE A 329 -9.58 -4.50 -15.24
C ILE A 329 -10.49 -5.42 -16.08
N SER A 330 -10.03 -6.63 -16.37
CA SER A 330 -10.79 -7.64 -17.13
C SER A 330 -11.47 -8.68 -16.23
N GLN A 331 -11.10 -8.73 -14.96
CA GLN A 331 -11.48 -9.81 -14.05
C GLN A 331 -12.71 -9.47 -13.21
N VAL A 332 -13.51 -10.50 -12.94
CA VAL A 332 -14.73 -10.41 -12.10
C VAL A 332 -14.40 -9.92 -10.71
N LEU A 333 -13.39 -10.52 -10.08
CA LEU A 333 -12.88 -10.13 -8.77
C LEU A 333 -11.71 -9.15 -8.93
N SER A 334 -11.56 -8.18 -8.04
CA SER A 334 -10.39 -7.32 -7.96
C SER A 334 -9.16 -8.11 -7.50
N ASP A 335 -7.99 -7.66 -7.90
CA ASP A 335 -6.72 -8.23 -7.47
C ASP A 335 -6.55 -8.12 -5.95
N LYS A 336 -7.07 -7.08 -5.32
CA LYS A 336 -7.17 -6.95 -3.85
C LYS A 336 -7.95 -8.10 -3.20
N SER A 337 -9.12 -8.42 -3.74
CA SER A 337 -9.96 -9.49 -3.18
C SER A 337 -9.38 -10.88 -3.48
N LYS A 338 -8.70 -11.07 -4.61
CA LYS A 338 -7.91 -12.29 -4.88
C LYS A 338 -6.77 -12.46 -3.88
N LEU A 339 -5.99 -11.41 -3.67
CA LEU A 339 -4.92 -11.37 -2.68
C LEU A 339 -5.47 -11.70 -1.28
N ALA A 340 -6.62 -11.14 -0.89
CA ALA A 340 -7.24 -11.45 0.40
C ALA A 340 -7.55 -12.95 0.59
N LEU A 341 -8.08 -13.61 -0.45
CA LEU A 341 -8.36 -15.05 -0.43
C LEU A 341 -7.07 -15.88 -0.37
N GLU A 342 -6.04 -15.47 -1.10
CA GLU A 342 -4.72 -16.12 -1.07
C GLU A 342 -4.06 -15.99 0.31
N LEU A 343 -4.11 -14.81 0.92
CA LEU A 343 -3.61 -14.61 2.27
C LEU A 343 -4.37 -15.44 3.30
N LYS A 344 -5.70 -15.58 3.15
CA LYS A 344 -6.49 -16.51 3.97
C LYS A 344 -6.03 -17.95 3.78
N ARG A 345 -5.79 -18.40 2.54
CA ARG A 345 -5.28 -19.75 2.25
C ARG A 345 -3.96 -20.01 2.97
N MET A 346 -3.02 -19.06 2.93
CA MET A 346 -1.77 -19.15 3.67
C MET A 346 -1.99 -19.24 5.19
N VAL A 347 -2.94 -18.46 5.75
CA VAL A 347 -3.33 -18.55 7.17
C VAL A 347 -3.90 -19.94 7.49
N ASP A 348 -4.71 -20.52 6.61
CA ASP A 348 -5.27 -21.86 6.80
C ASP A 348 -4.16 -22.94 6.81
N GLU A 349 -3.17 -22.84 5.92
CA GLU A 349 -1.99 -23.72 5.91
C GLU A 349 -1.20 -23.60 7.21
N GLN A 350 -0.95 -22.38 7.67
CA GLN A 350 -0.29 -22.12 8.95
C GLN A 350 -1.05 -22.77 10.12
N VAL A 351 -2.39 -22.66 10.17
CA VAL A 351 -3.20 -23.34 11.19
C VAL A 351 -3.05 -24.86 11.12
N GLN A 352 -3.03 -25.43 9.91
CA GLN A 352 -2.85 -26.88 9.72
C GLN A 352 -1.48 -27.35 10.24
N GLN A 353 -0.46 -26.52 10.11
CA GLN A 353 0.89 -26.73 10.65
C GLN A 353 1.00 -26.42 12.16
N GLY A 354 -0.11 -26.04 12.82
CA GLY A 354 -0.17 -25.82 14.27
C GLY A 354 0.18 -24.40 14.73
N PHE A 355 0.14 -23.41 13.84
CA PHE A 355 0.44 -22.02 14.18
C PHE A 355 -0.70 -21.46 15.03
N ARG A 356 -0.37 -20.92 16.20
CA ARG A 356 -1.35 -20.38 17.15
C ARG A 356 -1.87 -19.00 16.76
N ASN A 357 -0.97 -18.16 16.24
CA ASN A 357 -1.26 -16.81 15.78
C ASN A 357 -0.94 -16.69 14.28
N PRO A 358 -1.66 -17.43 13.42
CA PRO A 358 -1.35 -17.47 12.00
C PRO A 358 -1.57 -16.08 11.39
N ILE A 359 -0.59 -15.63 10.61
CA ILE A 359 -0.61 -14.34 9.92
C ILE A 359 0.13 -14.46 8.58
N SER A 360 -0.42 -13.87 7.55
CA SER A 360 0.23 -13.73 6.24
C SER A 360 0.23 -12.26 5.83
N PHE A 361 1.19 -11.88 5.00
CA PHE A 361 1.34 -10.51 4.52
C PHE A 361 1.10 -10.43 3.02
N GLY A 362 0.51 -9.34 2.56
CA GLY A 362 0.23 -9.10 1.16
C GLY A 362 0.84 -7.80 0.68
N LEU A 363 1.29 -7.77 -0.57
CA LEU A 363 1.61 -6.54 -1.27
C LEU A 363 0.84 -6.53 -2.59
N LEU A 364 -0.05 -5.55 -2.77
CA LEU A 364 -0.68 -5.29 -4.06
C LEU A 364 0.04 -4.11 -4.71
N VAL A 365 0.50 -4.32 -5.93
CA VAL A 365 1.20 -3.31 -6.74
C VAL A 365 0.34 -2.99 -7.96
N GLU A 366 -0.37 -1.87 -7.92
CA GLU A 366 -1.21 -1.38 -9.02
C GLU A 366 -0.46 -0.28 -9.79
N GLY A 367 0.29 -0.69 -10.81
CA GLY A 367 1.28 0.16 -11.43
C GLY A 367 2.37 0.53 -10.43
N TYR A 368 2.48 1.81 -10.10
CA TYR A 368 3.48 2.28 -9.11
C TYR A 368 2.91 2.42 -7.70
N GLU A 369 1.60 2.29 -7.52
CA GLU A 369 0.98 2.39 -6.21
C GLU A 369 1.04 1.03 -5.51
N CYS A 370 1.50 1.03 -4.27
CA CYS A 370 1.62 -0.17 -3.45
C CYS A 370 0.70 -0.05 -2.25
N SER A 371 -0.08 -1.11 -2.00
CA SER A 371 -0.88 -1.28 -0.80
C SER A 371 -0.40 -2.52 -0.05
N VAL A 372 -0.04 -2.33 1.22
CA VAL A 372 0.42 -3.42 2.10
C VAL A 372 -0.77 -3.95 2.88
N PHE A 373 -0.88 -5.26 3.00
CA PHE A 373 -1.93 -5.93 3.74
C PHE A 373 -1.36 -6.95 4.73
N CYS A 374 -2.15 -7.29 5.74
CA CYS A 374 -1.98 -8.53 6.48
C CYS A 374 -3.31 -9.25 6.59
N CYS A 375 -3.28 -10.57 6.65
CA CYS A 375 -4.42 -11.41 7.00
C CYS A 375 -4.05 -12.24 8.23
N PHE A 376 -4.94 -12.31 9.22
CA PHE A 376 -4.76 -13.17 10.38
C PHE A 376 -6.09 -13.75 10.82
N LEU A 377 -6.05 -14.89 11.51
CA LEU A 377 -7.21 -15.50 12.14
C LEU A 377 -7.32 -14.99 13.58
N ASP A 378 -8.37 -14.21 13.86
CA ASP A 378 -8.64 -13.70 15.20
C ASP A 378 -9.09 -14.83 16.15
N ASP A 379 -9.00 -14.59 17.45
CA ASP A 379 -9.43 -15.54 18.48
C ASP A 379 -10.89 -15.96 18.34
N CYS A 380 -11.73 -15.08 17.79
CA CYS A 380 -13.15 -15.31 17.54
C CYS A 380 -13.42 -16.18 16.29
N GLY A 381 -12.39 -16.62 15.56
CA GLY A 381 -12.55 -17.39 14.33
C GLY A 381 -12.98 -16.57 13.11
N VAL A 382 -12.70 -15.26 13.13
CA VAL A 382 -12.90 -14.33 11.99
C VAL A 382 -11.55 -14.08 11.33
N TYR A 383 -11.48 -14.15 10.01
CA TYR A 383 -10.28 -13.73 9.27
C TYR A 383 -10.32 -12.22 9.11
N VAL A 384 -9.25 -11.54 9.50
CA VAL A 384 -9.14 -10.09 9.39
C VAL A 384 -8.11 -9.74 8.34
N PHE A 385 -8.57 -9.22 7.20
CA PHE A 385 -7.73 -8.74 6.11
C PHE A 385 -7.61 -7.22 6.19
N ALA A 386 -6.49 -6.75 6.74
CA ALA A 386 -6.30 -5.36 7.10
C ALA A 386 -5.23 -4.69 6.24
N GLU A 387 -5.60 -3.59 5.58
CA GLU A 387 -4.71 -2.75 4.78
C GLU A 387 -3.81 -1.94 5.70
N GLN A 388 -2.51 -2.21 5.75
CA GLN A 388 -1.57 -1.69 6.75
C GLN A 388 -0.99 -0.32 6.39
N ASP A 389 -0.53 -0.16 5.15
CA ASP A 389 0.24 1.01 4.69
C ASP A 389 0.09 1.16 3.17
N THR A 390 0.41 2.35 2.65
CA THR A 390 0.44 2.62 1.20
C THR A 390 1.67 3.45 0.85
N PHE A 391 2.32 3.14 -0.26
CA PHE A 391 3.48 3.89 -0.77
C PHE A 391 3.54 3.80 -2.29
N SER A 392 4.51 4.47 -2.92
CA SER A 392 4.72 4.40 -4.36
C SER A 392 6.12 3.90 -4.68
N LEU A 393 6.24 3.00 -5.66
CA LEU A 393 7.52 2.61 -6.24
C LEU A 393 8.10 3.76 -7.07
N LEU A 394 9.39 3.65 -7.39
CA LEU A 394 10.09 4.58 -8.27
C LEU A 394 9.49 4.54 -9.68
N ARG A 395 8.95 5.67 -10.15
CA ARG A 395 8.43 5.81 -11.53
C ARG A 395 9.53 6.16 -12.50
N ASN A 396 10.46 6.99 -12.06
CA ASN A 396 11.61 7.48 -12.80
C ASN A 396 12.69 7.93 -11.80
N GLU A 397 13.78 8.47 -12.32
CA GLU A 397 14.95 8.89 -11.55
C GLU A 397 14.66 10.02 -10.56
N ASN A 398 13.68 10.88 -10.84
CA ASN A 398 13.27 11.94 -9.90
C ASN A 398 12.61 11.40 -8.63
N ASP A 399 12.17 10.14 -8.64
CA ASP A 399 11.64 9.50 -7.45
C ASP A 399 12.76 8.89 -6.58
N PHE A 400 14.04 8.97 -6.95
CA PHE A 400 15.15 8.33 -6.23
C PHE A 400 15.18 8.70 -4.73
N GLY A 401 14.86 9.96 -4.40
CA GLY A 401 14.69 10.45 -3.02
C GLY A 401 13.64 9.70 -2.18
N LEU A 402 12.73 8.93 -2.81
CA LEU A 402 11.72 8.11 -2.13
C LEU A 402 12.26 6.76 -1.64
N LEU A 403 13.45 6.34 -2.08
CA LEU A 403 14.02 5.03 -1.73
C LEU A 403 14.03 4.70 -0.23
N PRO A 404 14.36 5.63 0.70
CA PRO A 404 14.31 5.33 2.12
C PRO A 404 12.89 4.95 2.57
N LYS A 405 11.87 5.69 2.12
CA LYS A 405 10.48 5.41 2.48
C LYS A 405 10.01 4.06 1.95
N ILE A 406 10.33 3.75 0.68
CA ILE A 406 9.98 2.47 0.05
C ILE A 406 10.67 1.32 0.78
N THR A 407 11.98 1.44 1.01
CA THR A 407 12.77 0.43 1.72
C THR A 407 12.21 0.14 3.12
N LEU A 408 11.85 1.18 3.87
CA LEU A 408 11.23 1.00 5.19
C LEU A 408 9.91 0.22 5.10
N ALA A 409 9.07 0.46 4.09
CA ALA A 409 7.83 -0.28 3.93
C ALA A 409 8.07 -1.80 3.78
N PHE A 410 9.07 -2.20 2.99
CA PHE A 410 9.45 -3.61 2.85
C PHE A 410 10.10 -4.15 4.13
N ILE A 411 10.95 -3.37 4.82
CA ILE A 411 11.54 -3.77 6.11
C ILE A 411 10.45 -4.02 7.17
N LYS A 412 9.37 -3.22 7.21
CA LYS A 412 8.23 -3.48 8.10
C LYS A 412 7.65 -4.86 7.86
N ILE A 413 7.43 -5.22 6.59
CA ILE A 413 6.90 -6.53 6.21
C ILE A 413 7.89 -7.63 6.62
N ARG A 414 9.19 -7.48 6.31
CA ARG A 414 10.25 -8.43 6.73
C ARG A 414 10.24 -8.66 8.23
N ARG A 415 10.22 -7.61 9.05
CA ARG A 415 10.18 -7.76 10.51
C ARG A 415 8.90 -8.44 11.01
N GLY A 416 7.77 -8.21 10.34
CA GLY A 416 6.52 -8.94 10.60
C GLY A 416 6.65 -10.44 10.32
N VAL A 417 7.29 -10.79 9.20
CA VAL A 417 7.62 -12.17 8.82
C VAL A 417 8.61 -12.80 9.80
N ASP A 418 9.71 -12.13 10.12
CA ASP A 418 10.72 -12.60 11.07
C ASP A 418 10.10 -12.85 12.46
N ALA A 419 9.16 -12.00 12.90
CA ALA A 419 8.44 -12.17 14.16
C ALA A 419 7.50 -13.39 14.15
N LEU A 420 6.89 -13.72 13.01
CA LEU A 420 6.11 -14.94 12.84
C LEU A 420 7.02 -16.18 12.88
N VAL A 421 8.11 -16.18 12.12
CA VAL A 421 9.07 -17.29 12.08
C VAL A 421 9.75 -17.50 13.44
N GLY A 422 10.02 -16.43 14.17
CA GLY A 422 10.49 -16.49 15.55
C GLY A 422 9.47 -17.12 16.52
N GLN A 423 8.17 -17.06 16.22
CA GLN A 423 7.14 -17.80 16.98
C GLN A 423 7.14 -19.29 16.62
N LEU A 424 7.47 -19.63 15.37
CA LEU A 424 7.50 -21.02 14.89
C LEU A 424 8.61 -21.86 15.47
N ASN A 425 9.78 -21.25 15.58
CA ASN A 425 10.95 -21.91 16.13
C ASN A 425 10.88 -22.08 17.65
N LYS A 426 9.87 -21.47 18.31
CA LYS A 426 9.59 -21.72 19.73
C LYS A 426 8.78 -23.00 19.87
N LYS A 427 9.29 -23.94 20.68
CA LYS A 427 8.62 -25.23 20.94
C LYS A 427 7.15 -24.99 21.32
N PRO A 428 6.19 -25.62 20.63
CA PRO A 428 4.78 -25.43 20.93
C PRO A 428 4.53 -25.78 22.39
N LYS A 429 3.86 -24.90 23.13
CA LYS A 429 3.17 -25.36 24.34
C LYS A 429 2.13 -26.39 23.89
N ALA A 430 1.88 -27.43 24.70
CA ALA A 430 0.90 -28.45 24.37
C ALA A 430 -0.52 -27.86 24.40
N GLU A 431 -0.97 -27.26 23.29
CA GLU A 431 -2.40 -27.03 23.05
C GLU A 431 -2.89 -28.12 22.09
N PRO A 432 -4.11 -28.64 22.29
CA PRO A 432 -4.69 -29.59 21.37
C PRO A 432 -4.88 -28.95 19.99
N SER A 433 -4.19 -29.47 18.97
CA SER A 433 -4.30 -29.01 17.56
C SER A 433 -5.74 -29.02 17.02
N ALA A 434 -6.61 -29.85 17.60
CA ALA A 434 -8.04 -29.91 17.28
C ALA A 434 -8.77 -28.57 17.51
N SER A 435 -8.36 -27.80 18.52
CA SER A 435 -9.00 -26.51 18.85
C SER A 435 -8.75 -25.44 17.79
N LEU A 436 -7.55 -25.38 17.24
CA LEU A 436 -7.19 -24.41 16.19
C LEU A 436 -7.86 -24.76 14.85
N LYS A 437 -7.89 -26.04 14.48
CA LYS A 437 -8.55 -26.50 13.24
C LYS A 437 -10.05 -26.20 13.23
N ALA A 438 -10.71 -26.20 14.39
CA ALA A 438 -12.12 -25.84 14.51
C ALA A 438 -12.39 -24.34 14.22
N LYS A 439 -11.37 -23.48 14.30
CA LYS A 439 -11.48 -22.05 13.96
C LYS A 439 -11.44 -21.82 12.45
N VAL A 440 -10.85 -22.73 11.67
CA VAL A 440 -10.76 -22.61 10.20
C VAL A 440 -12.15 -22.63 9.58
N LYS A 441 -12.47 -21.62 8.77
CA LYS A 441 -13.76 -21.52 8.08
C LYS A 441 -13.60 -21.79 6.58
N PRO A 442 -14.62 -22.40 5.94
CA PRO A 442 -14.55 -22.70 4.51
C PRO A 442 -14.47 -21.41 3.68
N THR A 443 -13.73 -21.47 2.59
CA THR A 443 -13.69 -20.42 1.55
C THR A 443 -14.77 -20.71 0.51
N VAL A 444 -15.55 -19.71 0.12
CA VAL A 444 -16.54 -19.91 -0.97
C VAL A 444 -15.87 -19.90 -2.34
N GLY A 445 -16.47 -20.59 -3.31
CA GLY A 445 -15.98 -20.64 -4.68
C GLY A 445 -15.89 -19.27 -5.34
N LEU A 446 -15.08 -19.17 -6.40
CA LEU A 446 -14.91 -17.93 -7.15
C LEU A 446 -16.22 -17.48 -7.83
N PRO A 447 -16.46 -16.16 -7.92
CA PRO A 447 -17.62 -15.64 -8.63
C PRO A 447 -17.50 -15.97 -10.12
N VAL A 448 -18.65 -16.21 -10.75
CA VAL A 448 -18.71 -16.53 -12.18
C VAL A 448 -19.06 -15.26 -12.95
N GLN A 449 -18.35 -15.00 -14.06
CA GLN A 449 -18.73 -13.92 -14.96
C GLN A 449 -20.08 -14.28 -15.58
N LYS A 450 -21.09 -13.42 -15.43
CA LYS A 450 -22.35 -13.62 -16.14
C LYS A 450 -22.06 -13.43 -17.63
N SER A 451 -22.16 -14.49 -18.42
CA SER A 451 -22.28 -14.34 -19.86
C SER A 451 -23.57 -13.56 -20.11
N PHE A 452 -23.48 -12.38 -20.70
CA PHE A 452 -24.65 -11.72 -21.26
C PHE A 452 -25.11 -12.61 -22.42
N SER A 453 -26.06 -13.50 -22.13
CA SER A 453 -26.76 -14.32 -23.11
C SER A 453 -27.86 -13.52 -23.77
#